data_AF-A0A101H292-F1
#
_entry.id   AF-A0A101H292-F1
#
_cell.length_a   1.000
_cell.length_b   1.000
_cell.length_c   1.000
_cell.angle_alpha   90.00
_cell.angle_beta   90.00
_cell.angle_gamma   90.00
#
_symmetry.space_group_name_H-M   'P 1'
#
loop_
_entity.id
_entity.type
_entity.pdbx_description
1 polymer ?
#
loop_
_entity_poly.entity_id
_entity_poly.type
_entity_poly.pdbx_seq_one_letter_code
_entity_poly.pdbx_strand_id
1 'polypeptide(L)'
;MRVLFSMLMVLSALTGLAVGSQSTEFTVSSMTFPLASDYISIKSNADLVDYRGSGTADDPYVIEGISLDDHVGNGIVIENTDAYVLIKNCTLENLNGGYDALLPLAMNLEGVRNIRIEDCRVSDSDIRVSRAENVRFKDIDGSALMFDGVLNGVIEECSIDHIIVEATGIFALSPGSLPLNVTKVPSQNCLIKDCKAGTEIVLFDCKGCIAENCIIEGHTKGTGLWIFDSGNVTVHNVTVVDGILGLHRTSPLDPMSIVFDGLKLVKSDIFLAGLNSEDSIDLFNSTVDGKEISYFKDKVGLKLEDVELGYLWLTSCSGSCVKGVKTVGISAINSSDLAVEDSVIQGGGIFLAFSSDCLISNNTLINSSARAGGITLSFGCHNDTLRDNVVTRVKKNGSDYLTSLGIDTTLSEGDHAIFGNVVMNAGIGLDVGRNNTIIGNTIANNAIGLRASDDHNEIAQNNFVYNGIDAQQRSTIAWKDVSFVNNSWDGNFWTSYRGEDEDGNGVSDTLHVVPAGWPSSGEAEAVVEERVVDNAPKMEPIQQR
;
A
#
# COMPACT_ATOMS: atom_id res chain seq x y z
N MET A 1 27.38 7.23 -5.92
CA MET A 1 28.85 7.08 -6.07
C MET A 1 29.52 7.52 -4.77
N ARG A 2 30.14 6.56 -4.06
CA ARG A 2 31.04 6.68 -2.88
C ARG A 2 30.39 7.09 -1.55
N VAL A 3 30.16 6.22 -0.55
CA VAL A 3 31.04 5.26 0.18
C VAL A 3 32.00 5.95 1.17
N LEU A 4 31.88 5.51 2.44
CA LEU A 4 32.81 5.60 3.58
C LEU A 4 33.07 6.97 4.23
N PHE A 5 32.70 7.10 5.50
CA PHE A 5 33.69 7.36 6.56
C PHE A 5 33.23 6.77 7.90
N SER A 6 33.80 5.60 8.19
CA SER A 6 33.81 4.90 9.47
C SER A 6 34.65 5.65 10.51
N MET A 7 34.28 5.48 11.79
CA MET A 7 35.14 5.47 12.98
C MET A 7 36.60 5.93 12.78
N LEU A 8 36.91 7.17 13.22
CA LEU A 8 38.24 7.50 13.75
C LEU A 8 38.17 8.82 14.55
N MET A 9 37.90 8.75 15.84
CA MET A 9 38.28 9.83 16.78
C MET A 9 38.80 9.22 18.08
N VAL A 10 39.94 8.55 17.97
CA VAL A 10 40.97 8.56 19.01
C VAL A 10 42.29 8.87 18.32
N LEU A 11 42.92 9.96 18.78
CA LEU A 11 44.33 10.33 18.62
C LEU A 11 44.82 10.98 17.31
N SER A 12 44.84 12.32 17.30
CA SER A 12 45.92 13.10 16.67
C SER A 12 46.06 14.50 17.28
N ALA A 13 46.31 14.58 18.59
CA ALA A 13 46.96 15.76 19.16
C ALA A 13 48.48 15.66 18.93
N LEU A 14 48.93 15.96 17.70
CA LEU A 14 50.34 16.22 17.44
C LEU A 14 50.60 17.72 17.65
N THR A 15 51.38 18.00 18.71
CA THR A 15 52.44 19.01 18.73
C THR A 15 52.22 20.33 17.98
N GLY A 16 51.91 21.38 18.74
CA GLY A 16 52.61 22.67 18.67
C GLY A 16 52.37 23.56 17.45
N LEU A 17 51.44 24.50 17.60
CA LEU A 17 51.50 25.78 16.88
C LEU A 17 51.77 26.89 17.90
N ALA A 18 53.02 27.31 18.00
CA ALA A 18 53.33 28.62 18.54
C ALA A 18 53.09 29.63 17.42
N VAL A 19 52.11 30.51 17.58
CA VAL A 19 52.30 31.95 17.87
C VAL A 19 50.91 32.62 17.92
N GLY A 20 50.60 33.10 19.12
CA GLY A 20 49.69 34.20 19.48
C GLY A 20 48.61 34.66 18.51
N SER A 21 47.37 34.31 18.82
CA SER A 21 46.27 35.29 18.83
C SER A 21 45.33 34.92 19.98
N GLN A 22 44.82 35.93 20.69
CA GLN A 22 43.90 35.74 21.81
C GLN A 22 42.61 35.07 21.32
N SER A 23 42.53 33.74 21.40
CA SER A 23 41.27 33.02 21.40
C SER A 23 40.82 32.88 22.84
N THR A 24 39.60 33.36 23.12
CA THR A 24 38.85 33.00 24.31
C THR A 24 38.92 31.49 24.50
N GLU A 25 39.44 31.02 25.63
CA GLU A 25 39.40 29.61 26.01
C GLU A 25 37.96 29.13 25.92
N PHE A 26 37.66 28.35 24.89
CA PHE A 26 36.40 27.62 24.80
C PHE A 26 36.49 26.49 25.83
N THR A 27 35.99 26.76 27.03
CA THR A 27 35.89 25.78 28.10
C THR A 27 34.72 24.85 27.78
N VAL A 28 35.03 23.70 27.18
CA VAL A 28 34.09 22.57 27.09
C VAL A 28 33.85 22.09 28.52
N SER A 29 32.85 22.66 29.16
CA SER A 29 32.35 22.21 30.46
C SER A 29 31.67 20.87 30.22
N SER A 30 32.38 19.78 30.49
CA SER A 30 31.91 18.37 30.47
C SER A 30 30.73 18.09 29.54
N MET A 31 31.00 17.78 28.26
CA MET A 31 30.02 17.05 27.45
C MET A 31 29.97 15.60 27.96
N THR A 32 29.12 15.33 28.95
CA THR A 32 28.67 13.97 29.26
C THR A 32 27.67 13.57 28.20
N PHE A 33 28.14 12.83 27.18
CA PHE A 33 27.22 12.08 26.32
C PHE A 33 26.76 10.86 27.13
N PRO A 34 25.45 10.71 27.44
CA PRO A 34 24.95 9.45 27.96
C PRO A 34 25.28 8.35 26.94
N LEU A 35 26.03 7.34 27.37
CA LEU A 35 26.32 6.18 26.55
C LEU A 35 25.03 5.37 26.41
N ALA A 36 24.58 5.17 25.17
CA ALA A 36 23.42 4.32 24.90
C ALA A 36 23.65 2.91 25.47
N SER A 37 22.67 2.38 26.21
CA SER A 37 22.77 1.05 26.83
C SER A 37 21.41 0.36 26.93
N ASP A 38 21.42 -0.96 27.04
CA ASP A 38 20.22 -1.72 27.41
C ASP A 38 19.98 -1.54 28.92
N TYR A 39 18.77 -1.16 29.34
CA TYR A 39 18.43 -1.03 30.76
C TYR A 39 18.41 -2.40 31.46
N ILE A 40 17.76 -3.38 30.84
CA ILE A 40 17.89 -4.81 31.17
C ILE A 40 18.42 -5.53 29.95
N SER A 41 19.46 -6.35 30.14
CA SER A 41 20.05 -7.18 29.08
C SER A 41 20.20 -8.61 29.59
N ILE A 42 19.35 -9.49 29.06
CA ILE A 42 19.36 -10.94 29.30
C ILE A 42 19.77 -11.59 27.97
N LYS A 43 20.95 -12.22 27.90
CA LYS A 43 21.48 -12.81 26.67
C LYS A 43 21.29 -14.32 26.60
N SER A 44 20.96 -14.95 27.72
CA SER A 44 20.66 -16.38 27.82
C SER A 44 19.95 -16.74 29.13
N ASN A 45 19.56 -18.01 29.29
CA ASN A 45 19.05 -18.55 30.56
C ASN A 45 19.96 -18.30 31.77
N ALA A 46 21.28 -18.19 31.57
CA ALA A 46 22.22 -17.97 32.66
C ALA A 46 22.05 -16.60 33.34
N ASP A 47 21.53 -15.61 32.61
CA ASP A 47 21.33 -14.25 33.13
C ASP A 47 20.00 -14.13 33.91
N LEU A 48 19.13 -15.14 33.81
CA LEU A 48 17.82 -15.17 34.47
C LEU A 48 17.87 -15.71 35.91
N VAL A 49 18.97 -16.37 36.31
CA VAL A 49 19.06 -17.08 37.60
C VAL A 49 18.89 -16.19 38.84
N ASP A 50 19.15 -14.89 38.69
CA ASP A 50 19.02 -13.90 39.76
C ASP A 50 17.61 -13.28 39.83
N TYR A 51 16.74 -13.58 38.86
CA TYR A 51 15.35 -13.13 38.86
C TYR A 51 14.48 -14.07 39.69
N ARG A 52 13.40 -13.52 40.26
CA ARG A 52 12.43 -14.29 41.02
C ARG A 52 11.73 -15.30 40.10
N GLY A 53 11.62 -16.56 40.55
CA GLY A 53 10.99 -17.66 39.82
C GLY A 53 11.98 -18.78 39.52
N SER A 54 11.51 -19.85 38.88
CA SER A 54 12.36 -20.98 38.44
C SER A 54 12.44 -21.13 36.93
N GLY A 55 11.72 -20.30 36.16
CA GLY A 55 11.68 -20.34 34.71
C GLY A 55 10.83 -21.48 34.15
N THR A 56 9.92 -22.04 34.96
CA THR A 56 8.97 -23.09 34.55
C THR A 56 7.58 -22.51 34.26
N ALA A 57 6.71 -23.25 33.58
CA ALA A 57 5.37 -22.78 33.25
C ALA A 57 4.54 -22.36 34.48
N ASP A 58 4.68 -23.09 35.59
CA ASP A 58 3.96 -22.83 36.84
C ASP A 58 4.64 -21.75 37.70
N ASP A 59 5.91 -21.45 37.44
CA ASP A 59 6.74 -20.52 38.22
C ASP A 59 7.77 -19.81 37.31
N PRO A 60 7.30 -18.90 36.44
CA PRO A 60 8.14 -18.18 35.48
C PRO A 60 9.09 -17.21 36.17
N TYR A 61 10.19 -16.86 35.51
CA TYR A 61 10.99 -15.71 35.93
C TYR A 61 10.18 -14.42 35.80
N VAL A 62 10.24 -13.54 36.79
CA VAL A 62 9.42 -12.32 36.84
C VAL A 62 10.27 -11.07 36.70
N ILE A 63 9.92 -10.23 35.73
CA ILE A 63 10.39 -8.86 35.56
C ILE A 63 9.16 -7.96 35.79
N GLU A 64 9.12 -7.20 36.88
CA GLU A 64 7.92 -6.42 37.22
C GLU A 64 8.23 -5.01 37.76
N GLY A 65 7.30 -4.08 37.53
CA GLY A 65 7.29 -2.77 38.17
C GLY A 65 8.35 -1.78 37.67
N ILE A 66 8.84 -1.96 36.44
CA ILE A 66 9.82 -1.05 35.85
C ILE A 66 9.12 0.20 35.36
N SER A 67 9.59 1.37 35.78
CA SER A 67 9.19 2.67 35.25
C SER A 67 10.43 3.33 34.67
N LEU A 68 10.50 3.42 33.35
CA LEU A 68 11.61 3.99 32.61
C LEU A 68 11.09 5.11 31.69
N ASP A 69 11.72 6.26 31.76
CA ASP A 69 11.40 7.45 30.99
C ASP A 69 12.71 8.12 30.57
N ASP A 70 12.77 8.64 29.34
CA ASP A 70 13.93 9.35 28.77
C ASP A 70 15.28 8.59 28.86
N HIS A 71 15.25 7.26 28.91
CA HIS A 71 16.48 6.47 28.90
C HIS A 71 17.14 6.56 27.53
N VAL A 72 18.47 6.54 27.47
CA VAL A 72 19.21 6.53 26.19
C VAL A 72 19.62 5.10 25.90
N GLY A 73 18.93 4.46 24.95
CA GLY A 73 19.19 3.07 24.54
C GLY A 73 17.97 2.18 24.77
N ASN A 74 18.13 0.86 24.64
CA ASN A 74 16.98 -0.05 24.74
C ASN A 74 16.48 -0.17 26.19
N GLY A 75 15.20 -0.49 26.34
CA GLY A 75 14.61 -0.83 27.63
C GLY A 75 14.98 -2.26 28.04
N ILE A 76 14.07 -3.19 27.80
CA ILE A 76 14.22 -4.60 28.18
C ILE A 76 14.64 -5.42 26.96
N VAL A 77 15.83 -6.00 27.00
CA VAL A 77 16.36 -6.87 25.94
C VAL A 77 16.50 -8.29 26.47
N ILE A 78 15.82 -9.24 25.82
CA ILE A 78 15.90 -10.67 26.15
C ILE A 78 16.22 -11.46 24.89
N GLU A 79 17.28 -12.26 24.97
CA GLU A 79 17.75 -13.05 23.84
C GLU A 79 17.95 -14.52 24.24
N ASN A 80 17.73 -15.42 23.29
CA ASN A 80 18.18 -16.83 23.34
C ASN A 80 17.80 -17.57 24.63
N THR A 81 16.54 -17.44 25.06
CA THR A 81 16.01 -18.16 26.22
C THR A 81 14.84 -19.05 25.83
N ASP A 82 14.75 -20.23 26.43
CA ASP A 82 13.58 -21.11 26.38
C ASP A 82 12.83 -21.17 27.71
N ALA A 83 13.31 -20.44 28.73
CA ALA A 83 12.69 -20.36 30.04
C ALA A 83 11.37 -19.57 29.97
N TYR A 84 10.45 -19.89 30.88
CA TYR A 84 9.22 -19.12 31.03
C TYR A 84 9.52 -17.80 31.72
N VAL A 85 9.16 -16.68 31.10
CA VAL A 85 9.35 -15.33 31.65
C VAL A 85 8.04 -14.55 31.60
N LEU A 86 7.74 -13.84 32.69
CA LEU A 86 6.62 -12.91 32.82
C LEU A 86 7.17 -11.49 33.03
N ILE A 87 6.92 -10.61 32.06
CA ILE A 87 7.13 -9.18 32.18
C ILE A 87 5.78 -8.54 32.51
N LYS A 88 5.67 -7.76 33.58
CA LYS A 88 4.38 -7.13 33.91
C LYS A 88 4.46 -5.81 34.66
N ASN A 89 3.41 -5.00 34.54
CA ASN A 89 3.30 -3.71 35.24
C ASN A 89 4.51 -2.80 34.95
N CYS A 90 4.94 -2.75 33.70
CA CYS A 90 6.06 -1.91 33.28
C CYS A 90 5.55 -0.69 32.49
N THR A 91 6.24 0.44 32.63
CA THR A 91 6.00 1.67 31.87
C THR A 91 7.33 2.09 31.25
N LEU A 92 7.41 2.12 29.92
CA LEU A 92 8.62 2.44 29.15
C LEU A 92 8.29 3.57 28.16
N GLU A 93 8.73 4.78 28.44
CA GLU A 93 8.35 5.98 27.68
C GLU A 93 9.62 6.67 27.12
N ASN A 94 9.58 7.06 25.84
CA ASN A 94 10.60 7.89 25.18
C ASN A 94 12.06 7.39 25.32
N LEU A 95 12.34 6.12 24.99
CA LEU A 95 13.65 5.50 25.23
C LEU A 95 14.78 5.95 24.29
N ASN A 96 14.62 7.05 23.56
CA ASN A 96 15.69 7.72 22.82
C ASN A 96 16.47 8.73 23.69
N GLY A 97 15.97 9.06 24.88
CA GLY A 97 16.52 10.06 25.80
C GLY A 97 16.88 11.40 25.14
N GLY A 98 16.04 11.83 24.20
CA GLY A 98 16.17 13.07 23.42
C GLY A 98 17.18 13.02 22.27
N TYR A 99 17.67 11.83 21.88
CA TYR A 99 18.58 11.65 20.74
C TYR A 99 17.84 11.12 19.50
N ASP A 100 17.36 12.03 18.65
CA ASP A 100 16.66 11.70 17.39
C ASP A 100 17.45 10.81 16.43
N ALA A 101 18.77 10.72 16.59
CA ALA A 101 19.64 9.87 15.78
C ALA A 101 19.61 8.38 16.19
N LEU A 102 18.98 8.03 17.32
CA LEU A 102 18.82 6.67 17.80
C LEU A 102 17.34 6.25 17.68
N LEU A 103 17.12 4.99 17.27
CA LEU A 103 15.80 4.34 17.25
C LEU A 103 15.82 3.12 18.18
N PRO A 104 15.88 3.33 19.50
CA PRO A 104 15.92 2.24 20.48
C PRO A 104 14.55 1.59 20.64
N LEU A 105 14.57 0.34 21.12
CA LEU A 105 13.39 -0.45 21.37
C LEU A 105 13.02 -0.43 22.85
N ALA A 106 11.73 -0.29 23.15
CA ALA A 106 11.20 -0.46 24.50
C ALA A 106 11.45 -1.88 24.99
N MET A 107 11.07 -2.85 24.17
CA MET A 107 11.36 -4.25 24.43
C MET A 107 11.87 -4.90 23.14
N ASN A 108 12.99 -5.61 23.23
CA ASN A 108 13.53 -6.41 22.13
C ASN A 108 13.66 -7.87 22.59
N LEU A 109 12.82 -8.74 22.01
CA LEU A 109 12.78 -10.16 22.32
C LEU A 109 13.26 -10.95 21.10
N GLU A 110 14.44 -11.56 21.17
CA GLU A 110 15.07 -12.22 20.01
C GLU A 110 15.42 -13.68 20.29
N GLY A 111 14.87 -14.60 19.49
CA GLY A 111 15.17 -16.04 19.66
C GLY A 111 14.64 -16.63 20.97
N VAL A 112 13.57 -16.05 21.51
CA VAL A 112 13.00 -16.42 22.82
C VAL A 112 11.85 -17.42 22.71
N ARG A 113 11.56 -18.15 23.78
CA ARG A 113 10.34 -18.95 23.91
C ARG A 113 9.61 -18.67 25.22
N ASN A 114 8.30 -18.90 25.23
CA ASN A 114 7.50 -18.94 26.46
C ASN A 114 7.47 -17.62 27.25
N ILE A 115 7.36 -16.49 26.54
CA ILE A 115 7.35 -15.16 27.16
C ILE A 115 5.91 -14.64 27.26
N ARG A 116 5.56 -14.11 28.44
CA ARG A 116 4.31 -13.39 28.68
C ARG A 116 4.61 -11.94 29.04
N ILE A 117 3.86 -11.02 28.45
CA ILE A 117 3.94 -9.58 28.74
C ILE A 117 2.53 -9.09 29.04
N GLU A 118 2.35 -8.51 30.22
CA GLU A 118 1.02 -8.18 30.77
C GLU A 118 1.01 -6.79 31.40
N ASP A 119 -0.08 -6.04 31.26
CA ASP A 119 -0.30 -4.77 31.96
C ASP A 119 0.86 -3.77 31.77
N CYS A 120 1.37 -3.62 30.53
CA CYS A 120 2.50 -2.74 30.23
C CYS A 120 2.07 -1.54 29.38
N ARG A 121 2.73 -0.41 29.60
CA ARG A 121 2.59 0.80 28.79
C ARG A 121 3.90 1.14 28.10
N VAL A 122 3.84 1.35 26.79
CA VAL A 122 4.98 1.69 25.95
C VAL A 122 4.59 2.85 25.04
N SER A 123 5.27 3.99 25.17
CA SER A 123 5.01 5.14 24.29
C SER A 123 6.30 5.71 23.72
N ASP A 124 6.21 6.22 22.49
CA ASP A 124 7.33 6.84 21.77
C ASP A 124 8.55 5.91 21.63
N SER A 125 8.29 4.60 21.57
CA SER A 125 9.25 3.52 21.42
C SER A 125 8.53 2.24 20.98
N ASP A 126 9.25 1.35 20.30
CA ASP A 126 8.62 0.15 19.70
C ASP A 126 8.92 -1.12 20.50
N ILE A 127 8.03 -2.10 20.39
CA ILE A 127 8.28 -3.47 20.84
C ILE A 127 8.56 -4.35 19.63
N ARG A 128 9.68 -5.07 19.66
CA ARG A 128 10.05 -6.05 18.64
C ARG A 128 10.17 -7.44 19.22
N VAL A 129 9.57 -8.41 18.53
CA VAL A 129 9.70 -9.83 18.83
C VAL A 129 10.13 -10.56 17.57
N SER A 130 11.34 -11.10 17.57
CA SER A 130 11.93 -11.74 16.40
C SER A 130 12.29 -13.20 16.68
N ARG A 131 11.95 -14.10 15.74
CA ARG A 131 12.31 -15.53 15.77
C ARG A 131 11.91 -16.20 17.09
N ALA A 132 10.71 -15.89 17.58
CA ALA A 132 10.23 -16.34 18.88
C ALA A 132 9.14 -17.42 18.77
N GLU A 133 8.88 -18.12 19.87
CA GLU A 133 7.85 -19.16 19.94
C GLU A 133 7.03 -19.05 21.23
N ASN A 134 5.70 -19.22 21.15
CA ASN A 134 4.79 -19.20 22.31
C ASN A 134 4.95 -17.91 23.13
N VAL A 135 4.76 -16.76 22.48
CA VAL A 135 4.79 -15.44 23.11
C VAL A 135 3.38 -14.88 23.25
N ARG A 136 3.08 -14.23 24.37
CA ARG A 136 1.76 -13.64 24.63
C ARG A 136 1.90 -12.23 25.16
N PHE A 137 1.16 -11.31 24.56
CA PHE A 137 0.99 -9.93 24.96
C PHE A 137 -0.47 -9.73 25.36
N LYS A 138 -0.70 -9.21 26.55
CA LYS A 138 -2.03 -8.93 27.08
C LYS A 138 -2.08 -7.55 27.75
N ASP A 139 -3.16 -6.80 27.53
CA ASP A 139 -3.39 -5.51 28.18
C ASP A 139 -2.21 -4.53 28.00
N ILE A 140 -1.75 -4.40 26.74
CA ILE A 140 -0.65 -3.50 26.38
C ILE A 140 -1.21 -2.22 25.77
N ASP A 141 -0.78 -1.06 26.29
CA ASP A 141 -0.99 0.26 25.70
C ASP A 141 0.32 0.69 25.01
N GLY A 142 0.33 0.82 23.68
CA GLY A 142 1.57 0.79 22.89
C GLY A 142 1.60 1.70 21.65
N SER A 143 2.76 2.20 21.26
CA SER A 143 2.96 2.81 19.93
C SER A 143 3.06 1.76 18.82
N ALA A 144 3.98 0.80 18.93
CA ALA A 144 4.12 -0.27 17.93
C ALA A 144 4.51 -1.61 18.55
N LEU A 145 3.98 -2.69 17.97
CA LEU A 145 4.33 -4.07 18.29
C LEU A 145 4.52 -4.87 17.00
N MET A 146 5.73 -5.42 16.83
CA MET A 146 6.10 -6.21 15.67
C MET A 146 6.46 -7.64 16.03
N PHE A 147 5.79 -8.60 15.39
CA PHE A 147 6.14 -10.02 15.37
C PHE A 147 6.84 -10.34 14.05
N ASP A 148 8.10 -10.77 14.14
CA ASP A 148 9.02 -10.96 13.01
C ASP A 148 9.52 -12.41 13.00
N GLY A 149 8.80 -13.29 12.30
CA GLY A 149 9.04 -14.74 12.31
C GLY A 149 8.67 -15.42 13.63
N VAL A 150 7.50 -15.09 14.19
CA VAL A 150 6.99 -15.63 15.45
C VAL A 150 6.09 -16.85 15.19
N LEU A 151 6.28 -17.93 15.94
CA LEU A 151 5.41 -19.11 15.94
C LEU A 151 4.51 -19.09 17.19
N ASN A 152 3.20 -19.25 17.01
CA ASN A 152 2.21 -19.28 18.10
C ASN A 152 2.24 -18.01 18.97
N GLY A 153 2.22 -16.84 18.34
CA GLY A 153 2.12 -15.56 19.04
C GLY A 153 0.67 -15.18 19.38
N VAL A 154 0.44 -14.53 20.52
CA VAL A 154 -0.88 -13.99 20.89
C VAL A 154 -0.74 -12.53 21.29
N ILE A 155 -1.60 -11.68 20.74
CA ILE A 155 -1.78 -10.27 21.10
C ILE A 155 -3.25 -10.12 21.45
N GLU A 156 -3.58 -9.95 22.73
CA GLU A 156 -4.98 -9.92 23.19
C GLU A 156 -5.27 -8.72 24.09
N GLU A 157 -6.45 -8.13 23.96
CA GLU A 157 -6.90 -7.02 24.84
C GLU A 157 -5.96 -5.80 24.82
N CYS A 158 -5.22 -5.59 23.72
CA CYS A 158 -4.24 -4.50 23.59
C CYS A 158 -4.80 -3.26 22.87
N SER A 159 -4.29 -2.09 23.21
CA SER A 159 -4.48 -0.81 22.50
C SER A 159 -3.14 -0.35 21.93
N ILE A 160 -2.86 -0.65 20.66
CA ILE A 160 -1.53 -0.40 20.05
C ILE A 160 -1.69 0.28 18.71
N ASP A 161 -0.99 1.39 18.43
CA ASP A 161 -1.19 2.10 17.16
C ASP A 161 -0.82 1.25 15.93
N HIS A 162 0.33 0.57 15.96
CA HIS A 162 0.82 -0.30 14.89
C HIS A 162 0.98 -1.75 15.37
N ILE A 163 0.15 -2.65 14.85
CA ILE A 163 0.31 -4.10 15.08
C ILE A 163 0.77 -4.76 13.79
N ILE A 164 1.99 -5.30 13.78
CA ILE A 164 2.60 -5.88 12.59
C ILE A 164 2.97 -7.34 12.86
N VAL A 165 2.50 -8.25 12.01
CA VAL A 165 2.86 -9.67 12.03
C VAL A 165 3.45 -10.03 10.68
N GLU A 166 4.73 -10.38 10.68
CA GLU A 166 5.50 -10.53 9.45
C GLU A 166 6.50 -11.70 9.45
N ALA A 167 7.02 -12.03 8.28
CA ALA A 167 8.15 -12.94 8.15
C ALA A 167 9.51 -12.30 8.49
N THR A 168 10.46 -13.14 8.89
CA THR A 168 11.82 -12.68 9.25
C THR A 168 12.46 -11.78 8.18
N GLY A 169 12.90 -10.59 8.58
CA GLY A 169 13.83 -9.78 7.78
C GLY A 169 13.20 -8.95 6.67
N ILE A 170 11.89 -8.70 6.72
CA ILE A 170 11.21 -7.77 5.81
C ILE A 170 11.64 -6.32 6.10
N PHE A 171 11.53 -5.85 7.35
CA PHE A 171 11.97 -4.50 7.73
C PHE A 171 13.50 -4.34 7.88
N ALA A 172 14.28 -5.41 7.77
CA ALA A 172 15.75 -5.33 7.71
C ALA A 172 16.27 -4.79 6.35
N LEU A 173 15.39 -4.58 5.37
CA LEU A 173 15.70 -4.02 4.06
C LEU A 173 15.76 -2.49 4.09
N SER A 174 16.75 -1.94 4.79
CA SER A 174 17.26 -0.61 4.39
C SER A 174 17.91 -0.74 3.00
N PRO A 175 17.66 0.18 2.05
CA PRO A 175 18.34 0.16 0.75
C PRO A 175 19.83 0.45 0.98
N GLY A 176 20.64 -0.59 1.13
CA GLY A 176 22.10 -0.45 1.18
C GLY A 176 22.89 -1.39 2.08
N SER A 177 22.29 -2.21 2.95
CA SER A 177 23.11 -3.09 3.81
C SER A 177 22.40 -4.33 4.34
N LEU A 178 22.67 -5.48 3.72
CA LEU A 178 23.05 -6.79 4.29
C LEU A 178 22.74 -7.91 3.26
N PRO A 179 23.44 -9.06 3.29
CA PRO A 179 23.41 -10.04 2.20
C PRO A 179 22.06 -10.76 2.09
N LEU A 180 21.61 -10.94 0.84
CA LEU A 180 20.46 -11.72 0.34
C LEU A 180 20.53 -13.22 0.68
N ASN A 181 20.67 -13.59 1.96
CA ASN A 181 20.64 -14.99 2.38
C ASN A 181 20.02 -15.18 3.77
N VAL A 182 19.06 -14.33 4.14
CA VAL A 182 18.18 -14.61 5.28
C VAL A 182 17.09 -15.55 4.76
N THR A 183 17.04 -16.77 5.30
CA THR A 183 15.88 -17.63 5.07
C THR A 183 14.67 -16.93 5.68
N LYS A 184 13.76 -16.45 4.83
CA LYS A 184 12.51 -15.82 5.24
C LYS A 184 11.66 -16.87 5.96
N VAL A 185 11.45 -16.71 7.26
CA VAL A 185 10.59 -17.57 8.08
C VAL A 185 9.32 -16.79 8.41
N PRO A 186 8.16 -17.17 7.84
CA PRO A 186 6.87 -16.57 8.14
C PRO A 186 6.52 -16.63 9.62
N SER A 187 5.91 -15.56 10.13
CA SER A 187 5.12 -15.66 11.36
C SER A 187 3.95 -16.61 11.13
N GLN A 188 3.71 -17.50 12.09
CA GLN A 188 2.80 -18.64 11.96
C GLN A 188 1.90 -18.78 13.18
N ASN A 189 0.63 -19.11 12.94
CA ASN A 189 -0.37 -19.37 13.99
C ASN A 189 -0.49 -18.24 15.00
N CYS A 190 -0.39 -16.98 14.54
CA CYS A 190 -0.53 -15.82 15.42
C CYS A 190 -2.00 -15.39 15.56
N LEU A 191 -2.40 -14.99 16.77
CA LEU A 191 -3.74 -14.50 17.07
C LEU A 191 -3.66 -13.05 17.56
N ILE A 192 -4.39 -12.15 16.89
CA ILE A 192 -4.65 -10.78 17.33
C ILE A 192 -6.12 -10.74 17.74
N LYS A 193 -6.44 -10.48 19.01
CA LYS A 193 -7.79 -10.65 19.53
C LYS A 193 -8.23 -9.54 20.46
N ASP A 194 -9.45 -9.03 20.28
CA ASP A 194 -10.06 -8.03 21.15
C ASP A 194 -9.18 -6.76 21.28
N CYS A 195 -8.45 -6.42 20.21
CA CYS A 195 -7.49 -5.30 20.18
C CYS A 195 -8.07 -4.05 19.52
N LYS A 196 -7.56 -2.88 19.94
CA LYS A 196 -7.73 -1.62 19.23
C LYS A 196 -6.41 -1.21 18.58
N ALA A 197 -6.44 -0.96 17.27
CA ALA A 197 -5.33 -0.37 16.54
C ALA A 197 -5.61 1.09 16.19
N GLY A 198 -4.71 1.98 16.60
CA GLY A 198 -4.81 3.43 16.34
C GLY A 198 -4.37 3.84 14.94
N THR A 199 -3.59 3.01 14.25
CA THR A 199 -3.21 3.21 12.85
C THR A 199 -3.51 1.95 12.05
N GLU A 200 -2.85 0.83 12.32
CA GLU A 200 -2.91 -0.30 11.40
C GLU A 200 -2.77 -1.67 12.07
N ILE A 201 -3.34 -2.65 11.39
CA ILE A 201 -2.96 -4.06 11.55
C ILE A 201 -2.38 -4.52 10.21
N VAL A 202 -1.15 -5.03 10.24
CA VAL A 202 -0.43 -5.52 9.07
C VAL A 202 -0.12 -7.00 9.22
N LEU A 203 -0.50 -7.78 8.21
CA LEU A 203 -0.19 -9.20 8.07
C LEU A 203 0.65 -9.39 6.80
N PHE A 204 1.96 -9.58 6.94
CA PHE A 204 2.89 -9.63 5.81
C PHE A 204 3.62 -10.98 5.73
N ASP A 205 3.36 -11.77 4.70
CA ASP A 205 3.94 -13.10 4.52
C ASP A 205 3.84 -13.93 5.80
N CYS A 206 2.62 -14.00 6.33
CA CYS A 206 2.28 -14.79 7.50
C CYS A 206 1.37 -15.96 7.12
N LYS A 207 1.34 -17.01 7.96
CA LYS A 207 0.55 -18.22 7.70
C LYS A 207 -0.29 -18.63 8.91
N GLY A 208 -1.55 -18.99 8.68
CA GLY A 208 -2.43 -19.47 9.76
C GLY A 208 -2.75 -18.42 10.83
N CYS A 209 -2.69 -17.13 10.48
CA CYS A 209 -2.88 -16.03 11.43
C CYS A 209 -4.34 -15.56 11.48
N ILE A 210 -4.78 -15.10 12.64
CA ILE A 210 -6.17 -14.70 12.90
C ILE A 210 -6.20 -13.31 13.50
N ALA A 211 -7.05 -12.44 12.96
CA ALA A 211 -7.45 -11.18 13.60
C ALA A 211 -8.94 -11.27 13.99
N GLU A 212 -9.25 -11.16 15.27
CA GLU A 212 -10.59 -11.42 15.82
C GLU A 212 -11.06 -10.25 16.70
N ASN A 213 -12.27 -9.74 16.46
CA ASN A 213 -12.91 -8.71 17.29
C ASN A 213 -12.09 -7.42 17.45
N CYS A 214 -11.32 -7.05 16.42
CA CYS A 214 -10.47 -5.87 16.47
C CYS A 214 -11.16 -4.62 15.88
N ILE A 215 -10.74 -3.44 16.35
CA ILE A 215 -11.14 -2.15 15.77
C ILE A 215 -9.87 -1.42 15.32
N ILE A 216 -9.84 -1.00 14.06
CA ILE A 216 -8.80 -0.15 13.48
C ILE A 216 -9.42 1.21 13.23
N GLU A 217 -9.03 2.21 14.02
CA GLU A 217 -9.56 3.56 13.96
C GLU A 217 -8.46 4.56 14.29
N GLY A 218 -8.15 5.42 13.31
CA GLY A 218 -7.09 6.41 13.37
C GLY A 218 -7.39 7.62 12.51
N HIS A 219 -6.57 8.66 12.63
CA HIS A 219 -6.68 9.89 11.83
C HIS A 219 -5.49 10.10 10.90
N THR A 220 -4.69 9.05 10.65
CA THR A 220 -3.50 9.14 9.82
C THR A 220 -3.78 8.62 8.40
N LYS A 221 -2.98 9.07 7.43
CA LYS A 221 -3.17 8.68 6.02
C LYS A 221 -2.91 7.18 5.75
N GLY A 222 -2.37 6.42 6.70
CA GLY A 222 -2.07 4.99 6.57
C GLY A 222 -3.06 4.08 7.29
N THR A 223 -4.10 4.63 7.93
CA THR A 223 -5.00 3.83 8.74
C THR A 223 -5.63 2.70 7.94
N GLY A 224 -5.53 1.45 8.41
CA GLY A 224 -6.05 0.32 7.65
C GLY A 224 -5.71 -1.07 8.15
N LEU A 225 -6.37 -2.04 7.55
CA LEU A 225 -6.04 -3.45 7.61
C LEU A 225 -5.28 -3.82 6.33
N TRP A 226 -4.04 -4.25 6.47
CA TRP A 226 -3.18 -4.58 5.34
C TRP A 226 -2.78 -6.05 5.37
N ILE A 227 -3.01 -6.74 4.26
CA ILE A 227 -2.64 -8.15 4.11
C ILE A 227 -1.80 -8.31 2.84
N PHE A 228 -0.54 -8.70 3.05
CA PHE A 228 0.45 -8.89 2.00
C PHE A 228 0.90 -10.34 1.96
N ASP A 229 0.91 -10.97 0.78
CA ASP A 229 1.53 -12.29 0.53
C ASP A 229 1.21 -13.37 1.59
N SER A 230 0.03 -13.32 2.21
CA SER A 230 -0.28 -14.13 3.40
C SER A 230 -1.32 -15.23 3.10
N GLY A 231 -1.10 -16.41 3.67
CA GLY A 231 -1.91 -17.60 3.42
C GLY A 231 -2.60 -18.13 4.67
N ASN A 232 -3.82 -18.65 4.53
CA ASN A 232 -4.64 -19.15 5.64
C ASN A 232 -4.84 -18.09 6.74
N VAL A 233 -5.23 -16.88 6.33
CA VAL A 233 -5.55 -15.77 7.23
C VAL A 233 -7.06 -15.73 7.47
N THR A 234 -7.48 -15.56 8.73
CA THR A 234 -8.89 -15.32 9.06
C THR A 234 -9.05 -13.96 9.73
N VAL A 235 -9.99 -13.17 9.23
CA VAL A 235 -10.39 -11.87 9.77
C VAL A 235 -11.83 -11.99 10.22
N HIS A 236 -12.04 -12.06 11.53
CA HIS A 236 -13.36 -12.26 12.13
C HIS A 236 -13.80 -11.05 12.95
N ASN A 237 -14.95 -10.46 12.61
CA ASN A 237 -15.56 -9.34 13.31
C ASN A 237 -14.60 -8.14 13.50
N VAL A 238 -13.86 -7.78 12.45
CA VAL A 238 -12.95 -6.62 12.45
C VAL A 238 -13.63 -5.40 11.86
N THR A 239 -13.44 -4.23 12.48
CA THR A 239 -13.96 -2.95 11.99
C THR A 239 -12.82 -2.04 11.57
N VAL A 240 -12.89 -1.45 10.38
CA VAL A 240 -11.95 -0.44 9.86
C VAL A 240 -12.71 0.87 9.63
N VAL A 241 -12.30 1.93 10.31
CA VAL A 241 -12.94 3.26 10.24
C VAL A 241 -12.01 4.26 9.57
N ASP A 242 -12.53 4.99 8.57
CA ASP A 242 -11.80 6.03 7.82
C ASP A 242 -10.43 5.53 7.29
N GLY A 243 -10.38 4.26 6.91
CA GLY A 243 -9.15 3.56 6.61
C GLY A 243 -9.17 2.83 5.27
N ILE A 244 -8.26 1.87 5.11
CA ILE A 244 -8.12 1.05 3.91
C ILE A 244 -8.17 -0.42 4.29
N LEU A 245 -8.94 -1.23 3.56
CA LEU A 245 -8.67 -2.64 3.43
C LEU A 245 -7.72 -2.83 2.24
N GLY A 246 -6.46 -3.15 2.51
CA GLY A 246 -5.44 -3.36 1.49
C GLY A 246 -5.09 -4.83 1.33
N LEU A 247 -5.36 -5.40 0.15
CA LEU A 247 -4.93 -6.76 -0.21
C LEU A 247 -3.94 -6.66 -1.35
N HIS A 248 -2.72 -7.09 -1.11
CA HIS A 248 -1.65 -6.97 -2.09
C HIS A 248 -0.79 -8.22 -2.15
N ARG A 249 -0.65 -8.76 -3.35
CA ARG A 249 0.28 -9.84 -3.63
C ARG A 249 1.47 -9.30 -4.42
N THR A 250 2.66 -9.52 -3.90
CA THR A 250 3.93 -9.12 -4.52
C THR A 250 4.77 -10.33 -4.94
N SER A 251 4.52 -11.50 -4.34
CA SER A 251 5.25 -12.74 -4.60
C SER A 251 4.42 -13.73 -5.42
N PRO A 252 5.01 -14.37 -6.46
CA PRO A 252 4.33 -15.41 -7.22
C PRO A 252 4.34 -16.78 -6.51
N LEU A 253 5.11 -16.96 -5.43
CA LEU A 253 5.44 -18.29 -4.90
C LEU A 253 4.31 -18.95 -4.10
N ASP A 254 3.66 -18.19 -3.21
CA ASP A 254 2.61 -18.70 -2.33
C ASP A 254 1.31 -17.92 -2.59
N PRO A 255 0.18 -18.61 -2.85
CA PRO A 255 -1.10 -17.93 -3.01
C PRO A 255 -1.62 -17.38 -1.70
N MET A 256 -2.30 -16.23 -1.80
CA MET A 256 -3.06 -15.67 -0.70
C MET A 256 -4.31 -16.53 -0.45
N SER A 257 -4.61 -16.76 0.81
CA SER A 257 -5.85 -17.44 1.22
C SER A 257 -6.40 -16.74 2.45
N ILE A 258 -7.49 -16.02 2.28
CA ILE A 258 -8.05 -15.10 3.27
C ILE A 258 -9.54 -15.36 3.42
N VAL A 259 -10.00 -15.43 4.66
CA VAL A 259 -11.43 -15.50 5.01
C VAL A 259 -11.79 -14.27 5.82
N PHE A 260 -12.75 -13.49 5.33
CA PHE A 260 -13.41 -12.42 6.08
C PHE A 260 -14.78 -12.90 6.55
N ASP A 261 -15.04 -12.81 7.85
CA ASP A 261 -16.36 -13.09 8.42
C ASP A 261 -16.73 -11.97 9.40
N GLY A 262 -17.70 -11.13 9.04
CA GLY A 262 -18.10 -9.99 9.87
C GLY A 262 -17.20 -8.76 9.74
N LEU A 263 -16.50 -8.57 8.62
CA LEU A 263 -15.73 -7.36 8.35
C LEU A 263 -16.66 -6.14 8.20
N LYS A 264 -16.33 -5.03 8.86
CA LYS A 264 -17.07 -3.77 8.77
C LYS A 264 -16.17 -2.65 8.30
N LEU A 265 -16.44 -2.12 7.12
CA LEU A 265 -15.74 -0.97 6.55
C LEU A 265 -16.63 0.27 6.71
N VAL A 266 -16.17 1.26 7.46
CA VAL A 266 -16.91 2.50 7.72
C VAL A 266 -16.14 3.67 7.14
N LYS A 267 -16.66 4.26 6.05
CA LYS A 267 -15.98 5.31 5.26
C LYS A 267 -14.58 4.87 4.83
N SER A 268 -14.43 3.60 4.55
CA SER A 268 -13.14 2.99 4.26
C SER A 268 -13.07 2.57 2.80
N ASP A 269 -11.87 2.65 2.24
CA ASP A 269 -11.57 2.23 0.87
C ASP A 269 -11.17 0.75 0.83
N ILE A 270 -11.33 0.14 -0.34
CA ILE A 270 -10.75 -1.17 -0.64
C ILE A 270 -9.69 -0.96 -1.71
N PHE A 271 -8.48 -1.47 -1.45
CA PHE A 271 -7.35 -1.43 -2.37
C PHE A 271 -6.90 -2.86 -2.67
N LEU A 272 -6.92 -3.23 -3.95
CA LEU A 272 -6.52 -4.54 -4.44
C LEU A 272 -5.37 -4.38 -5.43
N ALA A 273 -4.31 -5.16 -5.27
CA ALA A 273 -3.16 -5.12 -6.16
C ALA A 273 -2.48 -6.49 -6.29
N GLY A 274 -1.98 -6.81 -7.48
CA GLY A 274 -1.08 -7.95 -7.70
C GLY A 274 -1.66 -9.35 -7.44
N LEU A 275 -2.97 -9.45 -7.22
CA LEU A 275 -3.67 -10.73 -7.04
C LEU A 275 -3.40 -11.66 -8.23
N ASN A 276 -3.63 -12.96 -8.05
CA ASN A 276 -3.46 -14.03 -9.04
C ASN A 276 -4.67 -14.97 -9.04
N SER A 277 -4.85 -15.77 -10.09
CA SER A 277 -5.90 -16.80 -10.20
C SER A 277 -5.85 -17.86 -9.11
N GLU A 278 -4.70 -18.07 -8.47
CA GLU A 278 -4.54 -19.01 -7.36
C GLU A 278 -4.97 -18.44 -6.00
N ASP A 279 -5.25 -17.13 -5.90
CA ASP A 279 -5.66 -16.51 -4.65
C ASP A 279 -7.11 -16.85 -4.30
N SER A 280 -7.37 -17.12 -3.02
CA SER A 280 -8.71 -17.39 -2.50
C SER A 280 -9.08 -16.35 -1.45
N ILE A 281 -10.02 -15.48 -1.79
CA ILE A 281 -10.55 -14.45 -0.87
C ILE A 281 -12.04 -14.74 -0.69
N ASP A 282 -12.40 -15.28 0.48
CA ASP A 282 -13.78 -15.57 0.82
C ASP A 282 -14.33 -14.54 1.81
N LEU A 283 -15.58 -14.12 1.60
CA LEU A 283 -16.18 -13.03 2.37
C LEU A 283 -17.60 -13.38 2.81
N PHE A 284 -17.86 -13.21 4.11
CA PHE A 284 -19.12 -13.56 4.76
C PHE A 284 -19.56 -12.46 5.71
N ASN A 285 -20.87 -12.23 5.82
CA ASN A 285 -21.48 -11.35 6.83
C ASN A 285 -20.85 -9.96 6.95
N SER A 286 -20.28 -9.44 5.87
CA SER A 286 -19.44 -8.25 5.87
C SER A 286 -20.16 -7.05 5.26
N THR A 287 -19.79 -5.84 5.67
CA THR A 287 -20.50 -4.61 5.28
C THR A 287 -19.55 -3.48 4.91
N VAL A 288 -20.00 -2.62 3.99
CA VAL A 288 -19.46 -1.28 3.74
C VAL A 288 -20.55 -0.26 4.07
N ASP A 289 -20.25 0.67 4.96
CA ASP A 289 -21.16 1.74 5.40
C ASP A 289 -22.54 1.21 5.83
N GLY A 290 -22.54 0.05 6.50
CA GLY A 290 -23.74 -0.62 7.01
C GLY A 290 -24.56 -1.36 5.96
N LYS A 291 -24.14 -1.38 4.68
CA LYS A 291 -24.74 -2.19 3.62
C LYS A 291 -23.92 -3.45 3.37
N GLU A 292 -24.60 -4.53 3.00
CA GLU A 292 -23.96 -5.82 2.74
C GLU A 292 -22.95 -5.75 1.59
N ILE A 293 -21.81 -6.44 1.76
CA ILE A 293 -20.94 -6.79 0.66
C ILE A 293 -21.48 -8.09 0.04
N SER A 294 -22.02 -8.01 -1.17
CA SER A 294 -22.47 -9.20 -1.88
C SER A 294 -21.28 -9.91 -2.50
N TYR A 295 -20.99 -11.10 -2.01
CA TYR A 295 -19.94 -11.97 -2.51
C TYR A 295 -20.54 -13.14 -3.31
N PHE A 296 -20.11 -13.27 -4.57
CA PHE A 296 -20.47 -14.40 -5.42
C PHE A 296 -19.20 -15.14 -5.86
N LYS A 297 -19.20 -16.45 -5.65
CA LYS A 297 -18.12 -17.37 -6.05
C LYS A 297 -18.68 -18.47 -6.95
N ASP A 298 -17.97 -18.75 -8.04
CA ASP A 298 -18.27 -19.85 -8.97
C ASP A 298 -19.71 -19.81 -9.53
N LYS A 299 -20.23 -18.59 -9.77
CA LYS A 299 -21.57 -18.36 -10.33
C LYS A 299 -21.50 -17.95 -11.79
N VAL A 300 -21.32 -18.93 -12.67
CA VAL A 300 -21.35 -18.72 -14.11
C VAL A 300 -22.73 -18.22 -14.55
N GLY A 301 -22.76 -17.16 -15.36
CA GLY A 301 -24.02 -16.61 -15.88
C GLY A 301 -24.89 -15.93 -14.83
N LEU A 302 -24.29 -15.41 -13.75
CA LEU A 302 -25.02 -14.65 -12.73
C LEU A 302 -25.72 -13.45 -13.38
N LYS A 303 -26.98 -13.22 -13.03
CA LYS A 303 -27.71 -12.01 -13.42
C LYS A 303 -28.06 -11.22 -12.18
N LEU A 304 -27.59 -9.99 -12.13
CA LEU A 304 -27.81 -9.07 -11.03
C LEU A 304 -28.30 -7.74 -11.60
N GLU A 305 -29.56 -7.39 -11.33
CA GLU A 305 -30.21 -6.24 -11.94
C GLU A 305 -30.86 -5.36 -10.87
N ASP A 306 -30.68 -4.04 -10.97
CA ASP A 306 -31.40 -3.00 -10.21
C ASP A 306 -31.33 -3.15 -8.67
N VAL A 307 -30.18 -3.59 -8.14
CA VAL A 307 -29.95 -3.73 -6.69
C VAL A 307 -29.03 -2.63 -6.14
N GLU A 308 -29.19 -2.35 -4.84
CA GLU A 308 -28.32 -1.44 -4.09
C GLU A 308 -27.55 -2.20 -3.02
N LEU A 309 -26.21 -2.12 -3.07
CA LEU A 309 -25.27 -2.89 -2.27
C LEU A 309 -24.25 -1.98 -1.59
N GLY A 310 -23.55 -2.51 -0.58
CA GLY A 310 -22.36 -1.85 -0.03
C GLY A 310 -21.19 -1.99 -0.98
N TYR A 311 -20.87 -3.23 -1.35
CA TYR A 311 -19.83 -3.54 -2.32
C TYR A 311 -20.22 -4.82 -3.08
N LEU A 312 -19.77 -4.97 -4.32
CA LEU A 312 -19.98 -6.19 -5.10
C LEU A 312 -18.65 -6.88 -5.36
N TRP A 313 -18.55 -8.16 -4.98
CA TRP A 313 -17.36 -8.96 -5.17
C TRP A 313 -17.69 -10.24 -5.93
N LEU A 314 -17.06 -10.40 -7.10
CA LEU A 314 -17.26 -11.52 -8.00
C LEU A 314 -15.94 -12.31 -8.13
N THR A 315 -16.00 -13.61 -7.91
CA THR A 315 -14.84 -14.50 -8.10
C THR A 315 -15.28 -15.70 -8.93
N SER A 316 -14.60 -15.95 -10.06
CA SER A 316 -14.94 -17.06 -10.96
C SER A 316 -16.40 -17.02 -11.46
N CYS A 317 -16.91 -15.82 -11.76
CA CYS A 317 -18.31 -15.61 -12.17
C CYS A 317 -18.40 -15.24 -13.64
N SER A 318 -17.80 -16.04 -14.53
CA SER A 318 -17.78 -15.76 -15.96
C SER A 318 -19.17 -15.73 -16.61
N GLY A 319 -19.32 -14.96 -17.69
CA GLY A 319 -20.58 -14.84 -18.44
C GLY A 319 -21.69 -14.08 -17.69
N SER A 320 -21.35 -13.40 -16.60
CA SER A 320 -22.32 -12.72 -15.74
C SER A 320 -22.72 -11.36 -16.29
N CYS A 321 -23.92 -10.90 -15.91
CA CYS A 321 -24.44 -9.58 -16.25
C CYS A 321 -24.85 -8.85 -14.97
N VAL A 322 -24.20 -7.73 -14.72
CA VAL A 322 -24.43 -6.80 -13.62
C VAL A 322 -24.98 -5.52 -14.22
N LYS A 323 -26.23 -5.20 -13.97
CA LYS A 323 -26.93 -4.09 -14.63
C LYS A 323 -27.68 -3.21 -13.66
N GLY A 324 -27.58 -1.89 -13.80
CA GLY A 324 -28.39 -0.96 -12.98
C GLY A 324 -28.04 -1.00 -11.48
N VAL A 325 -26.87 -1.53 -11.11
CA VAL A 325 -26.48 -1.71 -9.71
C VAL A 325 -25.98 -0.39 -9.12
N LYS A 326 -26.31 -0.15 -7.85
CA LYS A 326 -25.77 0.97 -7.06
C LYS A 326 -24.89 0.42 -5.94
N THR A 327 -23.62 0.80 -5.92
CA THR A 327 -22.64 0.22 -4.98
C THR A 327 -21.51 1.20 -4.68
N VAL A 328 -20.73 0.97 -3.61
CA VAL A 328 -19.49 1.72 -3.38
C VAL A 328 -18.42 1.30 -4.38
N GLY A 329 -18.33 0.02 -4.72
CA GLY A 329 -17.39 -0.49 -5.71
C GLY A 329 -17.73 -1.90 -6.21
N ILE A 330 -17.00 -2.32 -7.23
CA ILE A 330 -17.12 -3.64 -7.86
C ILE A 330 -15.71 -4.21 -8.03
N SER A 331 -15.50 -5.43 -7.56
CA SER A 331 -14.30 -6.21 -7.85
C SER A 331 -14.69 -7.52 -8.53
N ALA A 332 -14.06 -7.81 -9.67
CA ALA A 332 -14.24 -9.03 -10.42
C ALA A 332 -12.88 -9.70 -10.67
N ILE A 333 -12.73 -10.91 -10.15
CA ILE A 333 -11.50 -11.70 -10.28
C ILE A 333 -11.84 -12.98 -11.03
N ASN A 334 -11.01 -13.35 -12.02
CA ASN A 334 -11.18 -14.57 -12.80
C ASN A 334 -12.58 -14.70 -13.44
N SER A 335 -13.13 -13.60 -13.96
CA SER A 335 -14.54 -13.52 -14.37
C SER A 335 -14.67 -12.98 -15.80
N SER A 336 -14.21 -13.74 -16.79
CA SER A 336 -14.33 -13.40 -18.21
C SER A 336 -15.77 -13.37 -18.73
N ASP A 337 -16.01 -12.74 -19.88
CA ASP A 337 -17.34 -12.55 -20.48
C ASP A 337 -18.32 -11.83 -19.53
N LEU A 338 -17.81 -11.00 -18.61
CA LEU A 338 -18.62 -10.24 -17.65
C LEU A 338 -19.11 -8.94 -18.30
N ALA A 339 -20.39 -8.64 -18.14
CA ALA A 339 -20.97 -7.34 -18.48
C ALA A 339 -21.30 -6.55 -17.20
N VAL A 340 -20.75 -5.34 -17.06
CA VAL A 340 -21.15 -4.34 -16.05
C VAL A 340 -21.72 -3.14 -16.77
N GLU A 341 -23.03 -2.96 -16.66
CA GLU A 341 -23.79 -2.01 -17.46
C GLU A 341 -24.67 -1.10 -16.61
N ASP A 342 -24.89 0.13 -17.09
CA ASP A 342 -25.90 1.07 -16.55
C ASP A 342 -25.82 1.29 -15.03
N SER A 343 -24.66 1.08 -14.40
CA SER A 343 -24.50 1.04 -12.95
C SER A 343 -23.93 2.35 -12.39
N VAL A 344 -24.21 2.62 -11.11
CA VAL A 344 -23.70 3.80 -10.39
C VAL A 344 -22.79 3.37 -9.25
N ILE A 345 -21.53 3.80 -9.34
CA ILE A 345 -20.51 3.48 -8.36
C ILE A 345 -20.14 4.77 -7.64
N GLN A 346 -20.31 4.82 -6.32
CA GLN A 346 -20.11 6.03 -5.53
C GLN A 346 -19.07 5.82 -4.42
N GLY A 347 -17.94 6.51 -4.52
CA GLY A 347 -16.87 6.46 -3.51
C GLY A 347 -15.72 5.51 -3.86
N GLY A 348 -15.99 4.35 -4.45
CA GLY A 348 -14.98 3.38 -4.92
C GLY A 348 -14.85 3.32 -6.44
N GLY A 349 -14.40 2.19 -6.96
CA GLY A 349 -14.12 1.96 -8.37
C GLY A 349 -14.61 0.60 -8.89
N ILE A 350 -14.26 0.30 -10.14
CA ILE A 350 -14.42 -1.02 -10.77
C ILE A 350 -13.02 -1.60 -10.97
N PHE A 351 -12.77 -2.77 -10.37
CA PHE A 351 -11.49 -3.47 -10.47
C PHE A 351 -11.69 -4.84 -11.11
N LEU A 352 -10.96 -5.11 -12.20
CA LEU A 352 -10.90 -6.42 -12.85
C LEU A 352 -9.48 -6.98 -12.74
N ALA A 353 -9.38 -8.30 -12.52
CA ALA A 353 -8.14 -9.07 -12.62
C ALA A 353 -8.42 -10.45 -13.23
N PHE A 354 -7.50 -10.98 -14.04
CA PHE A 354 -7.62 -12.27 -14.73
C PHE A 354 -8.94 -12.46 -15.46
N SER A 355 -9.49 -11.38 -15.97
CA SER A 355 -10.80 -11.36 -16.60
C SER A 355 -10.62 -10.82 -18.01
N SER A 356 -11.18 -11.53 -18.98
CA SER A 356 -11.06 -11.19 -20.39
C SER A 356 -12.42 -11.04 -21.02
N ASP A 357 -12.47 -10.40 -22.19
CA ASP A 357 -13.70 -10.32 -22.99
C ASP A 357 -14.86 -9.65 -22.21
N CYS A 358 -14.53 -8.79 -21.25
CA CYS A 358 -15.52 -8.12 -20.41
C CYS A 358 -16.02 -6.83 -21.07
N LEU A 359 -17.28 -6.48 -20.79
CA LEU A 359 -17.91 -5.23 -21.22
C LEU A 359 -18.23 -4.36 -20.01
N ILE A 360 -17.54 -3.23 -19.89
CA ILE A 360 -17.84 -2.20 -18.90
C ILE A 360 -18.45 -1.02 -19.64
N SER A 361 -19.77 -0.85 -19.57
CA SER A 361 -20.45 0.15 -20.38
C SER A 361 -21.52 0.99 -19.70
N ASN A 362 -21.59 2.27 -20.08
CA ASN A 362 -22.59 3.22 -19.59
C ASN A 362 -22.66 3.29 -18.04
N ASN A 363 -21.54 3.10 -17.36
CA ASN A 363 -21.47 3.22 -15.91
C ASN A 363 -21.10 4.65 -15.50
N THR A 364 -21.60 5.06 -14.34
CA THR A 364 -21.32 6.37 -13.75
C THR A 364 -20.57 6.19 -12.43
N LEU A 365 -19.27 6.49 -12.44
CA LEU A 365 -18.40 6.47 -11.27
C LEU A 365 -18.25 7.91 -10.74
N ILE A 366 -18.73 8.16 -9.51
CA ILE A 366 -18.76 9.50 -8.91
C ILE A 366 -18.00 9.51 -7.59
N ASN A 367 -17.18 10.55 -7.40
CA ASN A 367 -16.43 10.79 -6.18
C ASN A 367 -15.56 9.59 -5.77
N SER A 368 -15.08 8.83 -6.75
CA SER A 368 -14.17 7.71 -6.50
C SER A 368 -12.91 8.22 -5.79
N SER A 369 -12.57 7.58 -4.67
CA SER A 369 -11.45 7.95 -3.84
C SER A 369 -10.14 7.71 -4.58
N ALA A 370 -9.11 8.51 -4.29
CA ALA A 370 -7.78 8.33 -4.88
C ALA A 370 -7.21 6.92 -4.66
N ARG A 371 -7.66 6.22 -3.60
CA ARG A 371 -7.12 4.94 -3.14
C ARG A 371 -7.75 3.74 -3.84
N ALA A 372 -9.02 3.82 -4.25
CA ALA A 372 -9.77 2.69 -4.82
C ALA A 372 -9.67 2.53 -6.36
N GLY A 373 -8.89 3.36 -7.05
CA GLY A 373 -8.89 3.41 -8.52
C GLY A 373 -10.23 3.89 -9.12
N GLY A 374 -10.28 4.27 -10.38
CA GLY A 374 -11.53 4.54 -11.10
C GLY A 374 -12.03 3.26 -11.75
N ILE A 375 -11.65 3.00 -13.01
CA ILE A 375 -11.75 1.67 -13.62
C ILE A 375 -10.32 1.13 -13.78
N THR A 376 -10.02 -0.01 -13.16
CA THR A 376 -8.69 -0.61 -13.19
C THR A 376 -8.76 -2.01 -13.80
N LEU A 377 -8.03 -2.22 -14.88
CA LEU A 377 -7.79 -3.53 -15.50
C LEU A 377 -6.38 -3.98 -15.10
N SER A 378 -6.33 -4.97 -14.22
CA SER A 378 -5.08 -5.44 -13.61
C SER A 378 -4.51 -6.67 -14.34
N PHE A 379 -3.59 -7.36 -13.68
CA PHE A 379 -2.90 -8.55 -14.22
C PHE A 379 -3.87 -9.57 -14.82
N GLY A 380 -3.48 -10.15 -15.95
CA GLY A 380 -4.24 -11.17 -16.66
C GLY A 380 -5.50 -10.66 -17.37
N CYS A 381 -5.79 -9.36 -17.33
CA CYS A 381 -6.85 -8.78 -18.15
C CYS A 381 -6.41 -8.58 -19.59
N HIS A 382 -7.28 -8.94 -20.54
CA HIS A 382 -7.08 -8.70 -21.96
C HIS A 382 -8.40 -8.69 -22.73
N ASN A 383 -8.43 -8.02 -23.90
CA ASN A 383 -9.58 -7.99 -24.80
C ASN A 383 -10.88 -7.45 -24.17
N ASP A 384 -10.76 -6.59 -23.15
CA ASP A 384 -11.92 -5.94 -22.52
C ASP A 384 -12.35 -4.67 -23.25
N THR A 385 -13.65 -4.38 -23.21
CA THR A 385 -14.26 -3.18 -23.80
C THR A 385 -14.79 -2.25 -22.71
N LEU A 386 -14.25 -1.02 -22.67
CA LEU A 386 -14.71 0.05 -21.81
C LEU A 386 -15.36 1.13 -22.69
N ARG A 387 -16.68 1.26 -22.61
CA ARG A 387 -17.39 2.24 -23.44
C ARG A 387 -18.41 3.10 -22.72
N ASP A 388 -18.49 4.36 -23.12
CA ASP A 388 -19.54 5.29 -22.70
C ASP A 388 -19.65 5.47 -21.17
N ASN A 389 -18.56 5.21 -20.43
CA ASN A 389 -18.54 5.39 -18.98
C ASN A 389 -18.22 6.83 -18.60
N VAL A 390 -18.78 7.30 -17.50
CA VAL A 390 -18.47 8.61 -16.90
C VAL A 390 -17.69 8.38 -15.61
N VAL A 391 -16.42 8.75 -15.59
CA VAL A 391 -15.53 8.61 -14.43
C VAL A 391 -15.16 9.99 -13.90
N THR A 392 -15.71 10.34 -12.74
CA THR A 392 -15.44 11.61 -12.05
C THR A 392 -14.73 11.34 -10.73
N ARG A 393 -13.47 11.77 -10.64
CA ARG A 393 -12.64 11.61 -9.44
C ARG A 393 -12.82 12.77 -8.47
N VAL A 394 -12.50 12.55 -7.20
CA VAL A 394 -12.38 13.64 -6.22
C VAL A 394 -11.10 14.43 -6.52
N LYS A 395 -11.25 15.71 -6.87
CA LYS A 395 -10.10 16.60 -7.14
C LYS A 395 -9.23 16.72 -5.88
N LYS A 396 -7.98 16.27 -5.96
CA LYS A 396 -6.98 16.40 -4.88
C LYS A 396 -5.97 17.51 -5.16
N ASN A 397 -5.34 17.99 -4.10
CA ASN A 397 -4.17 18.88 -4.14
C ASN A 397 -3.04 18.19 -3.36
N GLY A 398 -1.77 18.32 -3.80
CA GLY A 398 -0.59 17.80 -3.09
C GLY A 398 0.05 16.55 -3.71
N SER A 399 0.95 15.89 -2.96
CA SER A 399 1.80 14.78 -3.42
C SER A 399 1.04 13.54 -3.91
N ASP A 400 -0.11 13.24 -3.29
CA ASP A 400 -0.90 12.02 -3.57
C ASP A 400 -1.83 12.20 -4.78
N TYR A 401 -1.64 13.26 -5.55
CA TYR A 401 -2.50 13.57 -6.67
C TYR A 401 -2.30 12.60 -7.84
N LEU A 402 -1.06 12.20 -8.14
CA LEU A 402 -0.74 11.31 -9.25
C LEU A 402 -1.19 9.86 -9.05
N THR A 403 -1.55 9.46 -7.82
CA THR A 403 -2.12 8.13 -7.54
C THR A 403 -3.62 8.07 -7.82
N SER A 404 -4.28 9.21 -8.06
CA SER A 404 -5.69 9.24 -8.42
C SER A 404 -5.91 8.93 -9.91
N LEU A 405 -5.96 7.65 -10.26
CA LEU A 405 -6.17 7.20 -11.64
C LEU A 405 -7.66 7.18 -12.03
N GLY A 406 -7.99 7.65 -13.24
CA GLY A 406 -9.34 7.58 -13.81
C GLY A 406 -9.62 6.21 -14.44
N ILE A 407 -8.88 5.86 -15.50
CA ILE A 407 -8.84 4.52 -16.07
C ILE A 407 -7.38 4.07 -16.09
N ASP A 408 -7.10 2.87 -15.59
CA ASP A 408 -5.77 2.29 -15.51
C ASP A 408 -5.72 0.91 -16.17
N THR A 409 -4.82 0.72 -17.13
CA THR A 409 -4.55 -0.57 -17.78
C THR A 409 -3.06 -0.95 -17.73
N THR A 410 -2.25 -0.25 -16.93
CA THR A 410 -0.78 -0.38 -16.95
C THR A 410 -0.26 -1.77 -16.57
N LEU A 411 -1.02 -2.52 -15.77
CA LEU A 411 -0.67 -3.89 -15.33
C LEU A 411 -1.39 -4.99 -16.14
N SER A 412 -2.24 -4.61 -17.10
CA SER A 412 -2.97 -5.56 -17.96
C SER A 412 -2.08 -6.18 -19.03
N GLU A 413 -2.58 -7.22 -19.70
CA GLU A 413 -1.87 -7.84 -20.83
C GLU A 413 -2.06 -7.06 -22.15
N GLY A 414 -3.11 -6.23 -22.26
CA GLY A 414 -3.40 -5.35 -23.40
C GLY A 414 -4.65 -5.75 -24.19
N ASP A 415 -4.73 -5.26 -25.44
CA ASP A 415 -5.83 -5.51 -26.38
C ASP A 415 -7.18 -4.93 -25.94
N HIS A 416 -7.18 -3.89 -25.11
CA HIS A 416 -8.43 -3.26 -24.65
C HIS A 416 -8.97 -2.24 -25.64
N ALA A 417 -10.29 -2.20 -25.79
CA ALA A 417 -11.01 -1.18 -26.55
C ALA A 417 -11.64 -0.15 -25.58
N ILE A 418 -11.10 1.07 -25.56
CA ILE A 418 -11.51 2.14 -24.64
C ILE A 418 -12.10 3.28 -25.48
N PHE A 419 -13.42 3.42 -25.53
CA PHE A 419 -14.04 4.42 -26.39
C PHE A 419 -15.26 5.14 -25.83
N GLY A 420 -15.46 6.39 -26.23
CA GLY A 420 -16.64 7.18 -25.82
C GLY A 420 -16.70 7.53 -24.33
N ASN A 421 -15.67 7.22 -23.53
CA ASN A 421 -15.69 7.49 -22.09
C ASN A 421 -15.48 8.98 -21.80
N VAL A 422 -15.97 9.44 -20.66
CA VAL A 422 -15.72 10.79 -20.12
C VAL A 422 -14.97 10.65 -18.82
N VAL A 423 -13.72 11.09 -18.77
CA VAL A 423 -12.85 10.95 -17.60
C VAL A 423 -12.36 12.31 -17.13
N MET A 424 -12.68 12.64 -15.88
CA MET A 424 -12.44 13.98 -15.35
C MET A 424 -11.99 14.05 -13.89
N ASN A 425 -11.31 15.15 -13.57
CA ASN A 425 -10.83 15.53 -12.24
C ASN A 425 -9.85 14.54 -11.61
N ALA A 426 -9.27 13.64 -12.41
CA ALA A 426 -8.30 12.65 -12.00
C ALA A 426 -6.89 13.25 -11.89
N GLY A 427 -6.04 12.56 -11.14
CA GLY A 427 -4.60 12.71 -11.19
C GLY A 427 -4.09 12.55 -12.61
N ILE A 428 -4.39 11.36 -13.11
CA ILE A 428 -4.14 10.91 -14.46
C ILE A 428 -5.48 10.41 -14.99
N GLY A 429 -5.97 10.99 -16.08
CA GLY A 429 -7.24 10.61 -16.69
C GLY A 429 -7.19 9.15 -17.14
N LEU A 430 -6.33 8.86 -18.10
CA LEU A 430 -6.07 7.50 -18.60
C LEU A 430 -4.58 7.19 -18.42
N ASP A 431 -4.25 6.12 -17.71
CA ASP A 431 -2.90 5.56 -17.63
C ASP A 431 -2.90 4.20 -18.32
N VAL A 432 -2.30 4.13 -19.51
CA VAL A 432 -2.50 3.00 -20.42
C VAL A 432 -1.24 2.18 -20.61
N GLY A 433 -1.39 0.86 -20.53
CA GLY A 433 -0.36 -0.13 -20.85
C GLY A 433 -0.15 -0.28 -22.35
N ARG A 434 0.11 -1.49 -22.83
CA ARG A 434 0.39 -1.79 -24.25
C ARG A 434 -0.84 -2.24 -25.04
N ASN A 435 -0.75 -2.17 -26.36
CA ASN A 435 -1.72 -2.76 -27.30
C ASN A 435 -3.17 -2.30 -27.08
N ASN A 436 -3.45 -1.04 -26.74
CA ASN A 436 -4.83 -0.59 -26.52
C ASN A 436 -5.32 0.29 -27.66
N THR A 437 -6.62 0.23 -27.95
CA THR A 437 -7.31 1.14 -28.87
C THR A 437 -8.13 2.14 -28.06
N ILE A 438 -7.77 3.42 -28.13
CA ILE A 438 -8.32 4.50 -27.31
C ILE A 438 -8.93 5.56 -28.23
N ILE A 439 -10.24 5.52 -28.42
CA ILE A 439 -10.92 6.31 -29.45
C ILE A 439 -12.14 7.09 -28.94
N GLY A 440 -12.28 8.37 -29.29
CA GLY A 440 -13.54 9.09 -29.02
C GLY A 440 -13.78 9.43 -27.55
N ASN A 441 -12.76 9.35 -26.69
CA ASN A 441 -12.89 9.66 -25.27
C ASN A 441 -12.79 11.16 -25.03
N THR A 442 -13.51 11.67 -24.03
CA THR A 442 -13.36 13.03 -23.52
C THR A 442 -12.60 13.01 -22.21
N ILE A 443 -11.40 13.58 -22.23
CA ILE A 443 -10.44 13.54 -21.12
C ILE A 443 -10.22 14.99 -20.65
N ALA A 444 -10.82 15.34 -19.51
CA ALA A 444 -10.98 16.73 -19.13
C ALA A 444 -10.58 17.06 -17.69
N ASN A 445 -9.92 18.21 -17.48
CA ASN A 445 -9.58 18.74 -16.16
C ASN A 445 -8.81 17.76 -15.26
N ASN A 446 -7.95 16.95 -15.86
CA ASN A 446 -6.99 16.10 -15.17
C ASN A 446 -5.62 16.80 -15.16
N ALA A 447 -4.71 16.57 -14.21
CA ALA A 447 -3.38 17.19 -14.36
C ALA A 447 -2.54 16.49 -15.42
N ILE A 448 -2.77 15.20 -15.65
CA ILE A 448 -2.35 14.52 -16.87
C ILE A 448 -3.61 13.95 -17.53
N GLY A 449 -3.87 14.29 -18.78
CA GLY A 449 -4.99 13.75 -19.54
C GLY A 449 -4.79 12.27 -19.82
N LEU A 450 -3.83 11.94 -20.68
CA LEU A 450 -3.44 10.57 -20.98
C LEU A 450 -1.93 10.35 -20.81
N ARG A 451 -1.55 9.30 -20.08
CA ARG A 451 -0.18 8.78 -20.04
C ARG A 451 -0.14 7.43 -20.74
N ALA A 452 0.59 7.35 -21.84
CA ALA A 452 0.97 6.07 -22.43
C ALA A 452 2.22 5.56 -21.72
N SER A 453 2.04 4.52 -20.90
CA SER A 453 3.10 3.91 -20.09
C SER A 453 3.83 2.78 -20.84
N ASP A 454 3.33 2.41 -22.01
CA ASP A 454 3.85 1.33 -22.87
C ASP A 454 3.57 1.60 -24.38
N ASP A 455 3.81 0.62 -25.23
CA ASP A 455 3.81 0.74 -26.69
C ASP A 455 2.60 0.11 -27.42
N HIS A 456 2.54 0.30 -28.75
CA HIS A 456 1.50 -0.24 -29.65
C HIS A 456 0.06 0.21 -29.32
N ASN A 457 -0.11 1.40 -28.76
CA ASN A 457 -1.43 1.99 -28.55
C ASN A 457 -1.89 2.80 -29.76
N GLU A 458 -3.16 2.65 -30.12
CA GLU A 458 -3.84 3.48 -31.12
C GLU A 458 -4.68 4.54 -30.41
N ILE A 459 -4.26 5.80 -30.48
CA ILE A 459 -4.87 6.91 -29.74
C ILE A 459 -5.42 7.94 -30.73
N ALA A 460 -6.72 7.85 -31.00
CA ALA A 460 -7.32 8.64 -32.06
C ALA A 460 -8.64 9.29 -31.69
N GLN A 461 -8.92 10.46 -32.27
CA GLN A 461 -10.24 11.09 -32.14
C GLN A 461 -10.68 11.35 -30.69
N ASN A 462 -9.74 11.56 -29.76
CA ASN A 462 -10.04 11.92 -28.38
C ASN A 462 -10.11 13.44 -28.20
N ASN A 463 -10.86 13.90 -27.19
CA ASN A 463 -10.92 15.29 -26.78
C ASN A 463 -10.07 15.53 -25.52
N PHE A 464 -8.97 16.26 -25.64
CA PHE A 464 -8.14 16.71 -24.53
C PHE A 464 -8.51 18.13 -24.11
N VAL A 465 -9.21 18.25 -22.97
CA VAL A 465 -9.90 19.49 -22.58
C VAL A 465 -9.42 20.00 -21.23
N TYR A 466 -8.65 21.09 -21.23
CA TYR A 466 -8.18 21.77 -20.02
C TYR A 466 -7.43 20.86 -19.03
N ASN A 467 -6.61 19.95 -19.55
CA ASN A 467 -5.71 19.18 -18.69
C ASN A 467 -4.47 20.02 -18.35
N GLY A 468 -3.77 19.67 -17.26
CA GLY A 468 -2.48 20.30 -16.93
C GLY A 468 -1.41 19.96 -17.98
N ILE A 469 -1.32 18.67 -18.30
CA ILE A 469 -0.57 18.07 -19.40
C ILE A 469 -1.59 17.26 -20.18
N ASP A 470 -1.81 17.58 -21.46
CA ASP A 470 -2.82 16.88 -22.27
C ASP A 470 -2.46 15.40 -22.47
N ALA A 471 -1.23 15.13 -22.88
CA ALA A 471 -0.73 13.77 -23.09
C ALA A 471 0.78 13.66 -22.84
N GLN A 472 1.24 12.47 -22.47
CA GLN A 472 2.67 12.14 -22.38
C GLN A 472 2.93 10.65 -22.67
N GLN A 473 4.12 10.34 -23.15
CA GLN A 473 4.62 8.96 -23.27
C GLN A 473 5.74 8.78 -22.25
N ARG A 474 5.44 8.08 -21.17
CA ARG A 474 6.35 7.95 -20.02
C ARG A 474 6.00 6.67 -19.27
N SER A 475 6.95 5.74 -19.20
CA SER A 475 6.77 4.51 -18.43
C SER A 475 6.99 4.80 -16.95
N THR A 476 6.09 4.27 -16.11
CA THR A 476 6.23 4.26 -14.65
C THR A 476 6.72 2.92 -14.12
N ILE A 477 6.93 1.93 -14.99
CA ILE A 477 7.33 0.57 -14.62
C ILE A 477 8.85 0.50 -14.68
N ALA A 478 9.50 0.74 -13.54
CA ALA A 478 10.96 0.91 -13.43
C ALA A 478 11.80 -0.27 -13.94
N TRP A 479 11.24 -1.47 -14.06
CA TRP A 479 11.93 -2.67 -14.53
C TRP A 479 11.75 -2.95 -16.03
N LYS A 480 11.04 -2.10 -16.77
CA LYS A 480 10.73 -2.31 -18.19
C LYS A 480 11.44 -1.29 -19.08
N ASP A 481 12.32 -1.78 -19.97
CA ASP A 481 12.85 -1.00 -21.08
C ASP A 481 11.75 -0.85 -22.15
N VAL A 482 11.05 0.29 -22.13
CA VAL A 482 9.95 0.60 -23.04
C VAL A 482 10.43 1.49 -24.19
N SER A 483 9.96 1.22 -25.40
CA SER A 483 10.07 2.14 -26.55
C SER A 483 8.67 2.62 -26.92
N PHE A 484 8.46 3.90 -27.16
CA PHE A 484 7.11 4.42 -27.47
C PHE A 484 6.85 4.57 -28.98
N VAL A 485 7.78 4.10 -29.82
CA VAL A 485 7.81 4.32 -31.27
C VAL A 485 6.57 3.78 -31.98
N ASN A 486 5.90 2.76 -31.42
CA ASN A 486 4.75 2.12 -32.04
C ASN A 486 3.40 2.65 -31.56
N ASN A 487 3.39 3.68 -30.72
CA ASN A 487 2.14 4.38 -30.41
C ASN A 487 1.76 5.29 -31.57
N SER A 488 0.49 5.26 -31.98
CA SER A 488 -0.07 6.18 -32.98
C SER A 488 -0.98 7.21 -32.33
N TRP A 489 -0.83 8.46 -32.77
CA TRP A 489 -1.66 9.58 -32.35
C TRP A 489 -2.20 10.26 -33.60
N ASP A 490 -3.54 10.26 -33.75
CA ASP A 490 -4.16 10.78 -34.96
C ASP A 490 -5.56 11.36 -34.73
N GLY A 491 -5.86 12.52 -35.31
CA GLY A 491 -7.23 13.02 -35.30
C GLY A 491 -7.74 13.49 -33.94
N ASN A 492 -6.87 13.75 -32.95
CA ASN A 492 -7.34 14.17 -31.62
C ASN A 492 -7.58 15.69 -31.59
N PHE A 493 -8.50 16.11 -30.72
CA PHE A 493 -8.75 17.53 -30.43
C PHE A 493 -7.99 17.93 -29.16
N TRP A 494 -7.35 19.10 -29.20
CA TRP A 494 -6.51 19.61 -28.11
C TRP A 494 -6.88 21.06 -27.80
N THR A 495 -7.35 21.34 -26.59
CA THR A 495 -7.66 22.73 -26.17
C THR A 495 -6.43 23.65 -26.17
N SER A 496 -5.22 23.09 -26.13
CA SER A 496 -3.94 23.80 -26.20
C SER A 496 -3.46 24.08 -27.64
N TYR A 497 -4.03 23.41 -28.65
CA TYR A 497 -3.57 23.52 -30.04
C TYR A 497 -4.05 24.79 -30.73
N ARG A 498 -3.18 25.40 -31.54
CA ARG A 498 -3.37 26.70 -32.20
C ARG A 498 -2.90 26.71 -33.65
N GLY A 499 -2.85 25.55 -34.31
CA GLY A 499 -2.42 25.48 -35.70
C GLY A 499 -3.44 26.01 -36.69
N GLU A 500 -3.14 25.83 -37.98
CA GLU A 500 -3.92 26.34 -39.11
C GLU A 500 -4.59 25.18 -39.87
N ASP A 501 -5.76 25.45 -40.43
CA ASP A 501 -6.54 24.55 -41.30
C ASP A 501 -6.82 25.36 -42.58
N GLU A 502 -5.90 25.26 -43.55
CA GLU A 502 -5.89 26.09 -44.76
C GLU A 502 -6.95 25.62 -45.75
N ASP A 503 -7.25 24.31 -45.78
CA ASP A 503 -8.22 23.72 -46.70
C ASP A 503 -9.67 23.73 -46.16
N GLY A 504 -9.85 24.02 -44.87
CA GLY A 504 -11.14 24.18 -44.21
C GLY A 504 -11.87 22.86 -43.97
N ASN A 505 -11.15 21.73 -43.93
CA ASN A 505 -11.75 20.40 -43.79
C ASN A 505 -11.99 19.99 -42.32
N GLY A 506 -11.59 20.83 -41.34
CA GLY A 506 -11.72 20.60 -39.90
C GLY A 506 -10.59 19.78 -39.26
N VAL A 507 -9.55 19.44 -40.04
CA VAL A 507 -8.29 18.83 -39.64
C VAL A 507 -7.19 19.84 -39.93
N SER A 508 -6.27 20.03 -38.99
CA SER A 508 -5.16 20.94 -39.23
C SER A 508 -4.15 20.38 -40.23
N ASP A 509 -3.61 21.26 -41.05
CA ASP A 509 -2.48 20.96 -41.95
C ASP A 509 -1.12 20.95 -41.23
N THR A 510 -1.10 21.34 -39.95
CA THR A 510 0.08 21.32 -39.09
C THR A 510 -0.04 20.21 -38.05
N LEU A 511 1.06 19.50 -37.78
CA LEU A 511 1.10 18.50 -36.72
C LEU A 511 1.08 19.16 -35.32
N HIS A 512 0.59 18.44 -34.32
CA HIS A 512 0.68 18.88 -32.92
C HIS A 512 1.77 18.09 -32.18
N VAL A 513 2.79 18.80 -31.66
CA VAL A 513 3.79 18.22 -30.76
C VAL A 513 3.48 18.66 -29.34
N VAL A 514 3.17 17.71 -28.45
CA VAL A 514 3.01 18.03 -27.03
C VAL A 514 4.40 18.25 -26.42
N PRO A 515 4.63 19.36 -25.69
CA PRO A 515 5.90 19.57 -25.01
C PRO A 515 6.21 18.42 -24.04
N ALA A 516 7.47 17.99 -23.99
CA ALA A 516 7.92 17.06 -22.95
C ALA A 516 7.64 17.66 -21.56
N GLY A 517 7.23 16.84 -20.61
CA GLY A 517 6.96 17.24 -19.24
C GLY A 517 8.21 17.84 -18.58
N TRP A 518 8.01 18.69 -17.58
CA TRP A 518 9.12 19.17 -16.77
C TRP A 518 9.54 18.04 -15.82
N PRO A 519 10.83 17.65 -15.77
CA PRO A 519 11.29 16.67 -14.79
C PRO A 519 11.05 17.20 -13.37
N SER A 520 10.52 16.37 -12.50
CA SER A 520 10.37 16.67 -11.07
C SER A 520 11.74 16.94 -10.48
N SER A 521 11.89 17.98 -9.66
CA SER A 521 13.14 18.20 -8.91
C SER A 521 13.41 17.01 -7.98
N GLY A 522 14.44 16.22 -8.27
CA GLY A 522 14.86 15.09 -7.43
C GLY A 522 14.76 13.69 -8.04
N GLU A 523 14.30 13.54 -9.30
CA GLU A 523 14.30 12.23 -9.97
C GLU A 523 15.73 11.81 -10.35
N ALA A 524 16.16 10.65 -9.84
CA ALA A 524 17.40 10.01 -10.25
C ALA A 524 17.14 9.14 -11.50
N GLU A 525 17.91 9.41 -12.55
CA GLU A 525 17.94 8.76 -13.87
C GLU A 525 16.84 9.14 -14.87
N ALA A 526 17.24 9.14 -16.16
CA ALA A 526 16.42 9.57 -17.28
C ALA A 526 15.30 8.55 -17.53
N VAL A 527 14.10 8.86 -17.06
CA VAL A 527 12.91 8.13 -17.50
C VAL A 527 12.84 8.24 -19.02
N VAL A 528 12.63 7.12 -19.70
CA VAL A 528 12.40 7.14 -21.15
C VAL A 528 11.13 7.96 -21.37
N GLU A 529 11.29 9.14 -21.95
CA GLU A 529 10.20 10.04 -22.29
C GLU A 529 10.34 10.40 -23.76
N GLU A 530 9.29 10.14 -24.52
CA GLU A 530 9.21 10.50 -25.94
C GLU A 530 8.09 11.54 -26.14
N ARG A 531 8.27 12.41 -27.12
CA ARG A 531 7.25 13.43 -27.43
C ARG A 531 6.03 12.77 -28.07
N VAL A 532 4.85 13.22 -27.66
CA VAL A 532 3.60 12.92 -28.37
C VAL A 532 3.53 13.78 -29.63
N VAL A 533 3.25 13.14 -30.77
CA VAL A 533 3.11 13.79 -32.07
C VAL A 533 1.79 13.34 -32.71
N ASP A 534 0.80 14.22 -32.74
CA ASP A 534 -0.45 14.01 -33.47
C ASP A 534 -0.30 14.57 -34.89
N ASN A 535 -0.49 13.70 -35.88
CA ASN A 535 -0.26 14.02 -37.29
C ASN A 535 -1.44 14.74 -37.96
N ALA A 536 -2.65 14.65 -37.39
CA ALA A 536 -3.84 15.22 -37.98
C ALA A 536 -4.78 15.81 -36.91
N PRO A 537 -4.31 16.78 -36.10
CA PRO A 537 -5.10 17.28 -34.99
C PRO A 537 -6.39 17.96 -35.48
N LYS A 538 -7.48 17.76 -34.75
CA LYS A 538 -8.79 18.36 -35.05
C LYS A 538 -8.87 19.79 -34.57
N MET A 539 -9.54 20.63 -35.35
CA MET A 539 -9.72 22.06 -35.04
C MET A 539 -10.85 22.33 -34.05
N GLU A 540 -11.83 21.44 -33.98
CA GLU A 540 -13.01 21.56 -33.12
C GLU A 540 -13.22 20.31 -32.26
N PRO A 541 -13.86 20.44 -31.08
CA PRO A 541 -14.20 19.29 -30.25
C PRO A 541 -15.03 18.25 -31.01
N ILE A 542 -14.66 17.00 -30.81
CA ILE A 542 -15.33 15.85 -31.42
C ILE A 542 -16.62 15.59 -30.63
N GLN A 543 -17.76 15.63 -31.31
CA GLN A 543 -19.04 15.35 -30.68
C GLN A 543 -19.16 13.85 -30.37
N GLN A 544 -19.45 13.52 -29.11
CA GLN A 544 -19.76 12.15 -28.70
C GLN A 544 -21.12 11.73 -29.27
N ARG A 545 -21.21 10.48 -29.76
CA ARG A 545 -22.44 9.92 -30.34
C ARG A 545 -23.27 9.17 -29.33
#